data_AF-A0A2E3I0M3-F1
#
_entry.id   AF-A0A2E3I0M3-F1
#
_cell.length_a   1.000
_cell.length_b   1.000
_cell.length_c   1.000
_cell.angle_alpha   90.00
_cell.angle_beta   90.00
_cell.angle_gamma   90.00
#
_symmetry.space_group_name_H-M   'P 1'
#
loop_
_entity.id
_entity.type
_entity.pdbx_description
1 polymer ?
#
loop_
_entity_poly.entity_id
_entity_poly.type
_entity_poly.pdbx_seq_one_letter_code
_entity_poly.pdbx_strand_id
1 'polypeptide(L)'
;MKIGVTQIILGDMSIDDTIDLCQVAGYQAVELTFRDGKDIHVDLDDDDIRAVAEKFDEASIEITSMAALKGSLLSSDSSERLEAAKSVERALEIASTLKTGAILVHPGQLSVQGTYQQAWDNLVGTLKDLVPVAERCQVAIGLENVWNKFLLSPKEMREIVDEVNSDWVGVYLDTANMMAYGYPEHWIRELGNRIKRVHLKDFNRGEHRFVNLLDGDTDWATVMKELRSVGYTDSVIHEVGGDRETQIDLADRMRKIVSM
;
A
#
# COMPACT_ATOMS: atom_id res chain seq x y z
N MET A 1 0.12 7.30 15.54
CA MET A 1 -0.28 6.65 14.28
C MET A 1 -1.46 5.74 14.59
N LYS A 2 -2.52 5.78 13.79
CA LYS A 2 -3.63 4.81 13.90
C LYS A 2 -3.15 3.45 13.42
N ILE A 3 -3.69 2.37 14.00
CA ILE A 3 -3.44 1.01 13.52
C ILE A 3 -4.60 0.57 12.64
N GLY A 4 -4.33 -0.25 11.63
CA GLY A 4 -5.35 -0.77 10.75
C GLY A 4 -4.95 -2.05 10.03
N VAL A 5 -5.88 -2.57 9.24
CA VAL A 5 -5.75 -3.84 8.52
C VAL A 5 -6.10 -3.65 7.05
N THR A 6 -5.47 -4.43 6.17
CA THR A 6 -5.80 -4.45 4.74
C THR A 6 -6.77 -5.58 4.40
N GLN A 7 -7.75 -5.30 3.55
CA GLN A 7 -8.62 -6.33 3.00
C GLN A 7 -7.90 -7.34 2.12
N ILE A 8 -6.66 -7.05 1.68
CA ILE A 8 -5.84 -8.01 0.91
C ILE A 8 -5.77 -9.37 1.62
N ILE A 9 -5.69 -9.37 2.95
CA ILE A 9 -5.50 -10.57 3.79
C ILE A 9 -6.78 -11.09 4.47
N LEU A 10 -7.94 -10.44 4.24
CA LEU A 10 -9.22 -10.80 4.87
C LEU A 10 -10.09 -11.73 4.02
N GLY A 11 -9.58 -12.21 2.88
CA GLY A 11 -10.23 -13.22 2.05
C GLY A 11 -11.58 -12.74 1.47
N ASP A 12 -12.66 -13.39 1.91
CA ASP A 12 -14.03 -13.17 1.43
C ASP A 12 -14.91 -12.40 2.42
N MET A 13 -14.33 -11.77 3.44
CA MET A 13 -15.09 -10.92 4.35
C MET A 13 -15.84 -9.81 3.61
N SER A 14 -17.12 -9.65 3.95
CA SER A 14 -17.92 -8.53 3.46
C SER A 14 -17.45 -7.19 4.05
N ILE A 15 -17.98 -6.08 3.54
CA ILE A 15 -17.76 -4.77 4.18
C ILE A 15 -18.23 -4.76 5.63
N ASP A 16 -19.40 -5.35 5.91
CA ASP A 16 -19.97 -5.35 7.26
C ASP A 16 -19.14 -6.24 8.21
N ASP A 17 -18.66 -7.40 7.74
CA ASP A 17 -17.75 -8.26 8.51
C ASP A 17 -16.38 -7.59 8.74
N THR A 18 -15.89 -6.82 7.77
CA THR A 18 -14.64 -6.05 7.89
C THR A 18 -14.78 -4.97 8.97
N ILE A 19 -15.91 -4.25 8.98
CA ILE A 19 -16.22 -3.22 9.99
C ILE A 19 -16.33 -3.86 11.37
N ASP A 20 -17.06 -4.96 11.49
CA ASP A 20 -17.22 -5.70 12.75
C ASP A 20 -15.87 -6.22 13.27
N LEU A 21 -15.01 -6.76 12.40
CA LEU A 21 -13.64 -7.11 12.78
C LEU A 21 -12.86 -5.89 13.29
N CYS A 22 -12.92 -4.77 12.58
CA CYS A 22 -12.21 -3.56 12.99
C CYS A 22 -12.68 -3.06 14.36
N GLN A 23 -13.98 -3.07 14.63
CA GLN A 23 -14.54 -2.67 15.92
C GLN A 23 -14.12 -3.62 17.05
N VAL A 24 -14.16 -4.93 16.82
CA VAL A 24 -13.78 -5.94 17.83
C VAL A 24 -12.28 -5.93 18.10
N ALA A 25 -11.45 -5.85 17.07
CA ALA A 25 -10.00 -5.82 17.18
C ALA A 25 -9.46 -4.44 17.56
N GLY A 26 -10.27 -3.38 17.48
CA GLY A 26 -9.85 -2.00 17.74
C GLY A 26 -8.95 -1.42 16.64
N TYR A 27 -9.11 -1.85 15.40
CA TYR A 27 -8.52 -1.19 14.24
C TYR A 27 -9.24 0.13 13.97
N GLN A 28 -8.47 1.18 13.73
CA GLN A 28 -8.95 2.54 13.53
C GLN A 28 -8.87 2.99 12.07
N ALA A 29 -8.23 2.18 11.23
CA ALA A 29 -8.09 2.40 9.82
C ALA A 29 -8.22 1.08 9.04
N VAL A 30 -8.61 1.17 7.78
CA VAL A 30 -8.70 0.06 6.84
C VAL A 30 -8.10 0.46 5.50
N GLU A 31 -7.42 -0.48 4.85
CA GLU A 31 -7.14 -0.42 3.42
C GLU A 31 -8.14 -1.30 2.67
N LEU A 32 -8.94 -0.69 1.79
CA LEU A 32 -9.94 -1.42 1.01
C LEU A 32 -9.34 -2.00 -0.27
N THR A 33 -9.84 -3.16 -0.69
CA THR A 33 -9.35 -3.80 -1.92
C THR A 33 -10.49 -4.03 -2.91
N PHE A 34 -10.47 -3.33 -4.03
CA PHE A 34 -11.50 -3.44 -5.07
C PHE A 34 -11.11 -4.57 -6.03
N ARG A 35 -11.96 -5.60 -6.12
CA ARG A 35 -11.70 -6.82 -6.91
C ARG A 35 -12.99 -7.28 -7.60
N ASP A 36 -12.86 -7.79 -8.80
CA ASP A 36 -14.01 -8.36 -9.53
C ASP A 36 -14.62 -9.52 -8.75
N GLY A 37 -15.96 -9.58 -8.72
CA GLY A 37 -16.70 -10.64 -8.02
C GLY A 37 -16.75 -10.51 -6.49
N LYS A 38 -16.36 -9.34 -5.95
CA LYS A 38 -16.50 -8.99 -4.54
C LYS A 38 -17.55 -7.89 -4.35
N ASP A 39 -17.92 -7.66 -3.10
CA ASP A 39 -18.83 -6.58 -2.69
C ASP A 39 -18.39 -5.21 -3.21
N ILE A 40 -17.07 -4.98 -3.31
CA ILE A 40 -16.50 -3.76 -3.89
C ILE A 40 -15.62 -4.10 -5.11
N HIS A 41 -15.90 -3.44 -6.23
CA HIS A 41 -15.19 -3.62 -7.49
C HIS A 41 -15.11 -2.30 -8.28
N VAL A 42 -14.20 -2.24 -9.25
CA VAL A 42 -13.88 -0.98 -9.95
C VAL A 42 -15.04 -0.41 -10.77
N ASP A 43 -16.00 -1.26 -11.16
CA ASP A 43 -17.19 -0.86 -11.91
C ASP A 43 -18.36 -0.33 -11.06
N LEU A 44 -18.21 -0.22 -9.74
CA LEU A 44 -19.23 0.42 -8.89
C LEU A 44 -19.44 1.87 -9.32
N ASP A 45 -20.68 2.35 -9.25
CA ASP A 45 -20.95 3.77 -9.45
C ASP A 45 -20.57 4.61 -8.23
N ASP A 46 -20.57 5.94 -8.40
CA ASP A 46 -20.16 6.84 -7.33
C ASP A 46 -21.10 6.81 -6.12
N ASP A 47 -22.39 6.46 -6.29
CA ASP A 47 -23.34 6.42 -5.19
C ASP A 47 -23.10 5.18 -4.32
N ASP A 48 -22.83 4.03 -4.94
CA ASP A 48 -22.41 2.82 -4.22
C ASP A 48 -21.07 3.01 -3.49
N ILE A 49 -20.10 3.69 -4.11
CA ILE A 49 -18.81 4.00 -3.46
C ILE A 49 -19.02 4.94 -2.26
N ARG A 50 -19.90 5.95 -2.38
CA ARG A 50 -20.26 6.83 -1.26
C ARG A 50 -20.95 6.06 -0.13
N ALA A 51 -21.84 5.14 -0.45
CA ALA A 51 -22.50 4.29 0.55
C ALA A 51 -21.48 3.43 1.33
N VAL A 52 -20.44 2.92 0.66
CA VAL A 52 -19.33 2.24 1.34
C VAL A 52 -18.59 3.20 2.27
N ALA A 53 -18.24 4.41 1.81
CA ALA A 53 -17.56 5.40 2.64
C ALA A 53 -18.40 5.78 3.88
N GLU A 54 -19.71 5.97 3.71
CA GLU A 54 -20.65 6.28 4.80
C GLU A 54 -20.66 5.20 5.89
N LYS A 55 -20.64 3.91 5.52
CA LYS A 55 -20.57 2.81 6.49
C LYS A 55 -19.32 2.88 7.38
N PHE A 56 -18.16 3.19 6.80
CA PHE A 56 -16.91 3.31 7.56
C PHE A 56 -16.89 4.58 8.42
N ASP A 57 -17.42 5.70 7.91
CA ASP A 57 -17.59 6.94 8.66
C ASP A 57 -18.51 6.74 9.88
N GLU A 58 -19.66 6.08 9.72
CA GLU A 58 -20.58 5.74 10.81
C GLU A 58 -19.92 4.84 11.87
N ALA A 59 -19.07 3.91 11.43
CA ALA A 59 -18.30 3.04 12.31
C ALA A 59 -17.06 3.72 12.94
N SER A 60 -16.77 4.98 12.57
CA SER A 60 -15.57 5.73 13.01
C SER A 60 -14.25 5.03 12.65
N ILE A 61 -14.20 4.37 11.49
CA ILE A 61 -13.01 3.70 10.94
C ILE A 61 -12.57 4.47 9.70
N GLU A 62 -11.30 4.87 9.66
CA GLU A 62 -10.75 5.61 8.51
C GLU A 62 -10.45 4.68 7.33
N ILE A 63 -10.89 5.03 6.13
CA ILE A 63 -10.38 4.40 4.90
C ILE A 63 -9.08 5.11 4.53
N THR A 64 -7.92 4.53 4.88
CA THR A 64 -6.63 5.22 4.73
C THR A 64 -6.03 5.14 3.33
N SER A 65 -6.33 4.05 2.64
CA SER A 65 -5.88 3.78 1.28
C SER A 65 -6.79 2.76 0.62
N MET A 66 -6.56 2.55 -0.68
CA MET A 66 -7.13 1.41 -1.38
C MET A 66 -6.13 0.77 -2.34
N ALA A 67 -6.37 -0.51 -2.65
CA ALA A 67 -5.67 -1.26 -3.68
C ALA A 67 -6.67 -1.73 -4.75
N ALA A 68 -6.39 -1.43 -6.02
CA ALA A 68 -7.28 -1.78 -7.13
C ALA A 68 -6.52 -1.78 -8.46
N LEU A 69 -5.61 -2.73 -8.65
CA LEU A 69 -4.78 -2.74 -9.86
C LEU A 69 -4.84 -4.04 -10.63
N LYS A 70 -4.94 -3.87 -11.94
CA LYS A 70 -4.75 -4.90 -12.94
C LYS A 70 -3.68 -4.44 -13.93
N GLY A 71 -2.89 -5.40 -14.42
CA GLY A 71 -1.87 -5.16 -15.45
C GLY A 71 -0.49 -4.81 -14.88
N SER A 72 0.39 -4.36 -15.77
CA SER A 72 1.79 -4.08 -15.47
C SER A 72 2.22 -2.77 -16.13
N LEU A 73 2.63 -1.80 -15.31
CA LEU A 73 3.22 -0.54 -15.79
C LEU A 73 4.64 -0.76 -16.36
N LEU A 74 5.27 -1.89 -16.02
CA LEU A 74 6.56 -2.30 -16.55
C LEU A 74 6.49 -3.01 -17.91
N SER A 75 5.30 -3.34 -18.43
CA SER A 75 5.18 -4.14 -19.66
C SER A 75 5.89 -3.47 -20.84
N SER A 76 6.50 -4.24 -21.74
CA SER A 76 7.08 -3.69 -22.98
C SER A 76 6.00 -3.40 -24.04
N ASP A 77 4.82 -4.01 -23.93
CA ASP A 77 3.66 -3.71 -24.77
C ASP A 77 2.98 -2.42 -24.29
N SER A 78 2.94 -1.40 -25.14
CA SER A 78 2.32 -0.12 -24.80
C SER A 78 0.81 -0.22 -24.58
N SER A 79 0.15 -1.20 -25.19
CA SER A 79 -1.27 -1.46 -25.03
C SER A 79 -1.57 -1.98 -23.62
N GLU A 80 -0.78 -2.94 -23.13
CA GLU A 80 -0.88 -3.45 -21.77
C GLU A 80 -0.58 -2.35 -20.73
N ARG A 81 0.45 -1.53 -20.98
CA ARG A 81 0.75 -0.38 -20.10
C ARG A 81 -0.39 0.63 -20.05
N LEU A 82 -1.02 0.91 -21.19
CA LEU A 82 -2.15 1.84 -21.26
C LEU A 82 -3.36 1.32 -20.46
N GLU A 83 -3.67 0.03 -20.55
CA GLU A 83 -4.74 -0.56 -19.76
C GLU A 83 -4.43 -0.56 -18.25
N ALA A 84 -3.17 -0.83 -17.89
CA ALA A 84 -2.71 -0.71 -16.49
C ALA A 84 -2.84 0.74 -15.98
N ALA A 85 -2.46 1.73 -16.80
CA ALA A 85 -2.60 3.15 -16.46
C ALA A 85 -4.07 3.55 -16.26
N LYS A 86 -4.99 3.08 -17.11
CA LYS A 86 -6.44 3.29 -16.93
C LYS A 86 -6.95 2.68 -15.63
N SER A 87 -6.43 1.50 -15.23
CA SER A 87 -6.76 0.91 -13.93
C SER A 87 -6.30 1.80 -12.78
N VAL A 88 -5.12 2.43 -12.87
CA VAL A 88 -4.63 3.38 -11.87
C VAL A 88 -5.50 4.64 -11.85
N GLU A 89 -5.84 5.21 -13.01
CA GLU A 89 -6.74 6.37 -13.11
C GLU A 89 -8.10 6.08 -12.46
N ARG A 90 -8.71 4.93 -12.76
CA ARG A 90 -9.96 4.53 -12.11
C ARG A 90 -9.81 4.37 -10.60
N ALA A 91 -8.70 3.81 -10.12
CA ALA A 91 -8.42 3.69 -8.69
C ALA A 91 -8.30 5.06 -8.01
N LEU A 92 -7.69 6.06 -8.66
CA LEU A 92 -7.62 7.44 -8.15
C LEU A 92 -9.00 8.09 -8.04
N GLU A 93 -9.87 7.86 -9.02
CA GLU A 93 -11.26 8.36 -8.99
C GLU A 93 -12.05 7.76 -7.83
N ILE A 94 -12.00 6.43 -7.68
CA ILE A 94 -12.67 5.72 -6.58
C ILE A 94 -12.12 6.22 -5.24
N ALA A 95 -10.80 6.33 -5.10
CA ALA A 95 -10.17 6.82 -3.89
C ALA A 95 -10.62 8.25 -3.53
N SER A 96 -10.78 9.11 -4.54
CA SER A 96 -11.30 10.47 -4.36
C SER A 96 -12.73 10.43 -3.82
N THR A 97 -13.59 9.57 -4.37
CA THR A 97 -14.98 9.38 -3.90
C THR A 97 -15.04 8.80 -2.48
N LEU A 98 -14.13 7.89 -2.14
CA LEU A 98 -13.94 7.37 -0.77
C LEU A 98 -13.34 8.38 0.20
N LYS A 99 -12.86 9.53 -0.30
CA LYS A 99 -12.13 10.55 0.46
C LYS A 99 -10.85 10.01 1.13
N THR A 100 -10.17 9.08 0.46
CA THR A 100 -8.91 8.51 0.93
C THR A 100 -7.70 9.17 0.26
N GLY A 101 -6.57 9.26 0.96
CA GLY A 101 -5.43 10.07 0.54
C GLY A 101 -4.41 9.36 -0.37
N ALA A 102 -4.50 8.04 -0.55
CA ALA A 102 -3.54 7.30 -1.37
C ALA A 102 -4.10 6.00 -1.95
N ILE A 103 -3.52 5.58 -3.07
CA ILE A 103 -3.68 4.22 -3.62
C ILE A 103 -2.35 3.46 -3.56
N LEU A 104 -2.45 2.16 -3.33
CA LEU A 104 -1.32 1.24 -3.42
C LEU A 104 -1.11 0.81 -4.87
N VAL A 105 0.12 0.96 -5.35
CA VAL A 105 0.50 0.58 -6.71
C VAL A 105 1.66 -0.42 -6.77
N HIS A 106 1.35 -1.63 -7.23
CA HIS A 106 2.36 -2.55 -7.73
C HIS A 106 2.77 -2.11 -9.14
N PRO A 107 4.07 -1.87 -9.41
CA PRO A 107 4.51 -1.47 -10.75
C PRO A 107 4.34 -2.60 -11.78
N GLY A 108 4.27 -3.85 -11.34
CA GLY A 108 4.18 -5.05 -12.18
C GLY A 108 5.41 -5.95 -12.02
N GLN A 109 5.48 -7.01 -12.82
CA GLN A 109 6.58 -7.98 -12.80
C GLN A 109 7.63 -7.63 -13.86
N LEU A 110 8.92 -7.55 -13.46
CA LEU A 110 9.99 -7.35 -14.43
C LEU A 110 10.07 -8.55 -15.38
N SER A 111 10.04 -8.23 -16.66
CA SER A 111 10.11 -9.16 -17.78
C SER A 111 11.57 -9.39 -18.21
N VAL A 112 11.85 -10.56 -18.82
CA VAL A 112 13.17 -10.81 -19.44
C VAL A 112 13.31 -10.11 -20.80
N GLN A 113 12.20 -9.62 -21.35
CA GLN A 113 12.16 -8.85 -22.58
C GLN A 113 12.52 -7.39 -22.30
N GLY A 114 13.41 -6.83 -23.13
CA GLY A 114 13.86 -5.45 -22.99
C GLY A 114 15.00 -5.28 -21.99
N THR A 115 15.17 -4.06 -21.49
CA THR A 115 16.21 -3.71 -20.51
C THR A 115 15.59 -3.13 -19.24
N TYR A 116 16.36 -3.11 -18.15
CA TYR A 116 15.95 -2.45 -16.92
C TYR A 116 15.64 -0.96 -17.15
N GLN A 117 16.44 -0.28 -17.97
CA GLN A 117 16.20 1.12 -18.34
C GLN A 117 14.88 1.31 -19.09
N GLN A 118 14.51 0.39 -20.00
CA GLN A 118 13.22 0.48 -20.68
C GLN A 118 12.05 0.32 -19.71
N ALA A 119 12.14 -0.60 -18.74
CA ALA A 119 11.12 -0.75 -17.71
C ALA A 119 11.04 0.51 -16.81
N TRP A 120 12.19 1.11 -16.51
CA TRP A 120 12.30 2.38 -15.79
C TRP A 120 11.62 3.53 -16.53
N ASP A 121 12.01 3.76 -17.80
CA ASP A 121 11.48 4.83 -18.64
C ASP A 121 9.96 4.67 -18.84
N ASN A 122 9.49 3.43 -19.01
CA ASN A 122 8.08 3.11 -19.13
C ASN A 122 7.29 3.49 -17.86
N LEU A 123 7.80 3.13 -16.68
CA LEU A 123 7.15 3.46 -15.42
C LEU A 123 7.16 4.97 -15.16
N VAL A 124 8.31 5.64 -15.33
CA VAL A 124 8.42 7.10 -15.16
C VAL A 124 7.48 7.84 -16.09
N GLY A 125 7.45 7.47 -17.38
CA GLY A 125 6.54 8.08 -18.36
C GLY A 125 5.08 7.91 -17.97
N THR A 126 4.68 6.68 -17.62
CA THR A 126 3.29 6.40 -17.23
C THR A 126 2.88 7.14 -15.96
N LEU A 127 3.76 7.22 -14.95
CA LEU A 127 3.48 7.96 -13.72
C LEU A 127 3.35 9.47 -13.99
N LYS A 128 4.21 10.05 -14.84
CA LYS A 128 4.11 11.46 -15.25
C LYS A 128 2.78 11.76 -15.95
N ASP A 129 2.30 10.85 -16.79
CA ASP A 129 1.00 10.99 -17.45
C ASP A 129 -0.18 10.91 -16.46
N LEU A 130 -0.01 10.18 -15.35
CA LEU A 130 -1.03 10.03 -14.29
C LEU A 130 -1.01 11.17 -13.26
N VAL A 131 0.08 11.95 -13.14
CA VAL A 131 0.19 13.05 -12.16
C VAL A 131 -0.99 14.04 -12.23
N PRO A 132 -1.43 14.53 -13.40
CA PRO A 132 -2.56 15.46 -13.47
C PRO A 132 -3.90 14.86 -12.97
N VAL A 133 -4.05 13.54 -13.07
CA VAL A 133 -5.21 12.82 -12.51
C VAL A 133 -5.11 12.76 -11.00
N ALA A 134 -3.95 12.33 -10.48
CA ALA A 134 -3.67 12.25 -9.05
C ALA A 134 -3.86 13.61 -8.35
N GLU A 135 -3.36 14.70 -8.97
CA GLU A 135 -3.56 16.08 -8.54
C GLU A 135 -5.04 16.48 -8.46
N ARG A 136 -5.81 16.20 -9.52
CA ARG A 136 -7.24 16.52 -9.59
C ARG A 136 -8.05 15.76 -8.55
N CYS A 137 -7.73 14.48 -8.36
CA CYS A 137 -8.38 13.60 -7.38
C CYS A 137 -7.94 13.92 -5.95
N GLN A 138 -6.82 14.62 -5.76
CA GLN A 138 -6.14 14.82 -4.49
C GLN A 138 -5.77 13.50 -3.80
N VAL A 139 -5.30 12.53 -4.57
CA VAL A 139 -4.93 11.18 -4.09
C VAL A 139 -3.52 10.85 -4.56
N ALA A 140 -2.66 10.41 -3.64
CA ALA A 140 -1.29 10.04 -3.97
C ALA A 140 -1.20 8.61 -4.54
N ILE A 141 -0.34 8.43 -5.54
CA ILE A 141 0.10 7.13 -6.05
C ILE A 141 1.27 6.66 -5.18
N GLY A 142 1.06 5.60 -4.39
CA GLY A 142 2.11 4.96 -3.59
C GLY A 142 2.67 3.73 -4.32
N LEU A 143 3.88 3.82 -4.86
CA LEU A 143 4.60 2.66 -5.40
C LEU A 143 5.06 1.75 -4.28
N GLU A 144 4.69 0.46 -4.34
CA GLU A 144 5.12 -0.50 -3.33
C GLU A 144 6.42 -1.20 -3.70
N ASN A 145 7.30 -1.39 -2.69
CA ASN A 145 8.46 -2.26 -2.79
C ASN A 145 8.03 -3.72 -2.68
N VAL A 146 8.03 -4.45 -3.80
CA VAL A 146 7.55 -5.84 -3.90
C VAL A 146 8.61 -6.79 -4.46
N TRP A 147 8.37 -8.10 -4.37
CA TRP A 147 9.28 -9.13 -4.90
C TRP A 147 9.14 -9.34 -6.41
N ASN A 148 9.32 -8.28 -7.20
CA ASN A 148 9.09 -8.26 -8.64
C ASN A 148 10.37 -8.13 -9.49
N LYS A 149 11.55 -8.15 -8.86
CA LYS A 149 12.88 -7.95 -9.47
C LYS A 149 13.17 -6.53 -9.97
N PHE A 150 12.38 -5.53 -9.57
CA PHE A 150 12.52 -4.13 -9.99
C PHE A 150 12.37 -3.20 -8.78
N LEU A 151 13.18 -2.14 -8.67
CA LEU A 151 13.23 -1.26 -7.49
C LEU A 151 13.50 -2.02 -6.18
N LEU A 152 14.54 -2.84 -6.15
CA LEU A 152 14.88 -3.66 -4.99
C LEU A 152 15.77 -2.95 -3.96
N SER A 153 16.06 -1.65 -4.15
CA SER A 153 16.87 -0.87 -3.23
C SER A 153 16.24 0.48 -2.92
N PRO A 154 16.51 1.05 -1.73
CA PRO A 154 15.93 2.34 -1.35
C PRO A 154 16.45 3.48 -2.23
N LYS A 155 17.66 3.33 -2.79
CA LYS A 155 18.26 4.30 -3.71
C LYS A 155 17.51 4.35 -5.05
N GLU A 156 17.23 3.18 -5.64
CA GLU A 156 16.44 3.09 -6.87
C GLU A 156 15.03 3.64 -6.65
N MET A 157 14.39 3.27 -5.54
CA MET A 157 13.04 3.76 -5.22
C MET A 157 13.03 5.29 -5.02
N ARG A 158 14.05 5.87 -4.37
CA ARG A 158 14.19 7.33 -4.27
C ARG A 158 14.36 7.96 -5.65
N GLU A 159 15.27 7.43 -6.46
CA GLU A 159 15.63 7.98 -7.76
C GLU A 159 14.44 8.00 -8.72
N ILE A 160 13.63 6.95 -8.76
CA ILE A 160 12.46 6.91 -9.65
C ILE A 160 11.36 7.90 -9.22
N VAL A 161 11.09 8.01 -7.91
CA VAL A 161 10.12 8.98 -7.38
C VAL A 161 10.59 10.41 -7.65
N ASP A 162 11.89 10.69 -7.48
CA ASP A 162 12.48 11.99 -7.76
C ASP A 162 12.47 12.34 -9.24
N GLU A 163 12.61 11.35 -10.12
CA GLU A 163 12.55 11.58 -11.56
C GLU A 163 11.13 11.90 -12.06
N VAL A 164 10.10 11.35 -11.42
CA VAL A 164 8.70 11.74 -11.66
C VAL A 164 8.46 13.18 -11.18
N ASN A 165 9.09 13.58 -10.08
CA ASN A 165 9.09 14.95 -9.56
C ASN A 165 7.68 15.52 -9.33
N SER A 166 6.86 14.80 -8.55
CA SER A 166 5.52 15.24 -8.13
C SER A 166 5.22 14.86 -6.69
N ASP A 167 4.58 15.75 -5.95
CA ASP A 167 4.12 15.46 -4.58
C ASP A 167 3.03 14.39 -4.52
N TRP A 168 2.39 14.07 -5.66
CA TRP A 168 1.35 13.05 -5.77
C TRP A 168 1.87 11.66 -6.12
N VAL A 169 3.18 11.50 -6.26
CA VAL A 169 3.82 10.18 -6.44
C VAL A 169 4.82 9.97 -5.32
N GLY A 170 4.73 8.81 -4.67
CA GLY A 170 5.63 8.45 -3.57
C GLY A 170 5.66 6.96 -3.34
N VAL A 171 6.00 6.56 -2.12
CA VAL A 171 6.22 5.15 -1.76
C VAL A 171 5.14 4.67 -0.82
N TYR A 172 4.57 3.50 -1.13
CA TYR A 172 3.84 2.68 -0.18
C TYR A 172 4.85 1.68 0.40
N LEU A 173 5.36 1.95 1.61
CA LEU A 173 6.47 1.17 2.17
C LEU A 173 5.94 -0.06 2.91
N ASP A 174 6.19 -1.27 2.41
CA ASP A 174 6.07 -2.50 3.19
C ASP A 174 7.37 -2.77 3.93
N THR A 175 7.32 -3.01 5.25
CA THR A 175 8.50 -3.17 6.12
C THR A 175 9.20 -4.54 6.03
N ALA A 176 8.57 -5.56 5.46
CA ALA A 176 9.15 -6.90 5.32
C ALA A 176 9.68 -7.23 3.92
N ASN A 177 9.17 -6.60 2.86
CA ASN A 177 9.49 -7.00 1.48
C ASN A 177 10.98 -6.84 1.11
N MET A 178 11.76 -6.07 1.86
CA MET A 178 13.21 -5.96 1.72
C MET A 178 13.99 -6.81 2.73
N MET A 179 13.36 -7.38 3.76
CA MET A 179 14.06 -8.04 4.88
C MET A 179 14.86 -9.27 4.44
N ALA A 180 14.56 -9.86 3.29
CA ALA A 180 15.37 -10.93 2.71
C ALA A 180 16.80 -10.48 2.33
N TYR A 181 17.01 -9.19 2.04
CA TYR A 181 18.27 -8.67 1.46
C TYR A 181 18.64 -7.25 1.93
N GLY A 182 17.89 -6.67 2.86
CA GLY A 182 17.99 -5.29 3.29
C GLY A 182 17.37 -5.05 4.66
N TYR A 183 17.11 -3.78 4.97
CA TYR A 183 16.69 -3.30 6.30
C TYR A 183 15.70 -2.13 6.14
N PRO A 184 14.49 -2.18 6.74
CA PRO A 184 13.49 -1.13 6.60
C PRO A 184 13.96 0.24 7.10
N GLU A 185 14.83 0.29 8.10
CA GLU A 185 15.40 1.52 8.65
C GLU A 185 16.17 2.32 7.59
N HIS A 186 16.89 1.62 6.69
CA HIS A 186 17.59 2.26 5.59
C HIS A 186 16.63 2.81 4.54
N TRP A 187 15.51 2.12 4.30
CA TRP A 187 14.47 2.61 3.40
C TRP A 187 13.79 3.85 3.98
N ILE A 188 13.45 3.83 5.26
CA ILE A 188 12.77 4.96 5.92
C ILE A 188 13.64 6.22 5.86
N ARG A 189 14.91 6.11 6.25
CA ARG A 189 15.85 7.25 6.24
C ARG A 189 16.09 7.82 4.84
N GLU A 190 16.19 6.95 3.83
CA GLU A 190 16.47 7.36 2.46
C GLU A 190 15.25 8.01 1.78
N LEU A 191 14.05 7.46 2.01
CA LEU A 191 12.83 7.92 1.36
C LEU A 191 12.25 9.17 2.03
N GLY A 192 12.31 9.24 3.36
CA GLY A 192 11.84 10.38 4.13
C GLY A 192 10.38 10.75 3.83
N ASN A 193 10.17 12.01 3.43
CA ASN A 193 8.85 12.56 3.08
C ASN A 193 8.20 11.93 1.83
N ARG A 194 8.91 11.07 1.09
CA ARG A 194 8.36 10.32 -0.05
C ARG A 194 7.43 9.21 0.39
N ILE A 195 7.49 8.78 1.65
CA ILE A 195 6.62 7.72 2.18
C ILE A 195 5.21 8.29 2.34
N LYS A 196 4.26 7.73 1.58
CA LYS A 196 2.84 8.10 1.60
C LYS A 196 2.03 7.21 2.53
N ARG A 197 2.34 5.91 2.54
CA ARG A 197 1.67 4.90 3.35
C ARG A 197 2.66 3.82 3.79
N VAL A 198 2.31 3.08 4.83
CA VAL A 198 3.16 2.03 5.40
C VAL A 198 2.34 0.76 5.65
N HIS A 199 2.83 -0.34 5.10
CA HIS A 199 2.45 -1.70 5.49
C HIS A 199 3.43 -2.24 6.55
N LEU A 200 2.88 -2.77 7.65
CA LEU A 200 3.63 -3.52 8.64
C LEU A 200 3.49 -5.00 8.36
N LYS A 201 4.63 -5.62 8.16
CA LYS A 201 4.79 -7.06 7.99
C LYS A 201 6.11 -7.46 8.63
N ASP A 202 6.21 -8.70 9.07
CA ASP A 202 7.42 -9.20 9.71
C ASP A 202 8.01 -10.38 8.94
N PHE A 203 9.31 -10.56 9.10
CA PHE A 203 10.09 -11.54 8.36
C PHE A 203 11.12 -12.18 9.27
N ASN A 204 11.15 -13.51 9.26
CA ASN A 204 12.21 -14.27 9.89
C ASN A 204 13.31 -14.55 8.85
N ARG A 205 14.51 -13.98 9.07
CA ARG A 205 15.66 -14.10 8.18
C ARG A 205 16.26 -15.49 8.19
N GLY A 206 16.28 -16.15 9.35
CA GLY A 206 16.83 -17.49 9.51
C GLY A 206 16.05 -18.55 8.74
N GLU A 207 14.72 -18.49 8.83
CA GLU A 207 13.79 -19.40 8.14
C GLU A 207 13.40 -18.90 6.75
N HIS A 208 13.78 -17.68 6.40
CA HIS A 208 13.51 -17.03 5.13
C HIS A 208 12.02 -17.02 4.77
N ARG A 209 11.17 -16.61 5.71
CA ARG A 209 9.72 -16.56 5.53
C ARG A 209 9.08 -15.38 6.25
N PHE A 210 7.94 -14.94 5.72
CA PHE A 210 7.05 -14.03 6.44
C PHE A 210 6.45 -14.70 7.67
N VAL A 211 6.30 -13.93 8.74
CA VAL A 211 5.78 -14.37 10.04
C VAL A 211 4.84 -13.32 10.61
N ASN A 212 4.16 -13.65 11.71
CA ASN A 212 3.35 -12.67 12.41
C ASN A 212 4.20 -11.54 12.97
N LEU A 213 3.59 -10.37 13.15
CA LEU A 213 4.24 -9.22 13.78
C LEU A 213 4.86 -9.61 15.13
N LEU A 214 6.06 -9.13 15.43
CA LEU A 214 6.82 -9.44 16.65
C LEU A 214 7.35 -10.88 16.75
N ASP A 215 7.12 -11.74 15.75
CA ASP A 215 7.72 -13.09 15.68
C ASP A 215 8.94 -13.14 14.74
N GLY A 216 9.22 -12.04 14.03
CA GLY A 216 10.34 -11.93 13.09
C GLY A 216 11.51 -11.11 13.61
N ASP A 217 12.38 -10.73 12.69
CA ASP A 217 13.66 -10.06 12.98
C ASP A 217 13.59 -8.53 12.78
N THR A 218 12.40 -7.95 12.59
CA THR A 218 12.25 -6.50 12.40
C THR A 218 12.53 -5.76 13.72
N ASP A 219 13.45 -4.78 13.71
CA ASP A 219 13.66 -3.89 14.85
C ASP A 219 12.57 -2.80 14.89
N TRP A 220 11.42 -3.19 15.42
CA TRP A 220 10.24 -2.33 15.50
C TRP A 220 10.48 -1.02 16.25
N ALA A 221 11.33 -1.02 17.29
CA ALA A 221 11.65 0.20 18.02
C ALA A 221 12.40 1.20 17.14
N THR A 222 13.38 0.73 16.36
CA THR A 222 14.09 1.59 15.42
C THR A 222 13.19 1.99 14.26
N VAL A 223 12.41 1.07 13.67
CA VAL A 223 11.45 1.37 12.59
C VAL A 223 10.49 2.50 12.99
N MET A 224 9.84 2.38 14.16
CA MET A 224 8.88 3.38 14.61
C MET A 224 9.55 4.72 14.95
N LYS A 225 10.75 4.69 15.54
CA LYS A 225 11.56 5.90 15.75
C LYS A 225 11.87 6.60 14.43
N GLU A 226 12.28 5.87 13.41
CA GLU A 226 12.64 6.45 12.10
C GLU A 226 11.42 6.97 11.35
N LEU A 227 10.28 6.26 11.38
CA LEU A 227 9.04 6.78 10.78
C LEU A 227 8.66 8.13 11.41
N ARG A 228 8.76 8.25 12.74
CA ARG A 228 8.54 9.53 13.42
C ARG A 228 9.60 10.57 13.08
N SER A 229 10.87 10.18 12.92
CA SER A 229 11.98 11.10 12.62
C SER A 229 11.80 11.77 11.26
N VAL A 230 11.21 11.05 10.29
CA VAL A 230 10.89 11.58 8.95
C VAL A 230 9.53 12.28 8.89
N GLY A 231 8.83 12.42 10.02
CA GLY A 231 7.57 13.13 10.12
C GLY A 231 6.35 12.35 9.63
N TYR A 232 6.45 11.03 9.49
CA TYR A 232 5.29 10.20 9.16
C TYR A 232 4.29 10.23 10.32
N THR A 233 3.04 10.60 10.05
CA THR A 233 2.00 10.76 11.07
C THR A 233 0.70 10.05 10.73
N ASP A 234 0.59 9.51 9.52
CA ASP A 234 -0.55 8.76 9.05
C ASP A 234 -0.68 7.40 9.79
N SER A 235 -1.71 6.65 9.44
CA SER A 235 -1.95 5.28 9.87
C SER A 235 -0.87 4.30 9.40
N VAL A 236 -0.75 3.20 10.13
CA VAL A 236 0.05 2.03 9.72
C VAL A 236 -0.90 0.85 9.58
N ILE A 237 -0.80 0.13 8.47
CA ILE A 237 -1.70 -0.97 8.13
C ILE A 237 -0.89 -2.27 8.15
N HIS A 238 -1.38 -3.35 8.75
CA HIS A 238 -0.64 -4.61 8.66
C HIS A 238 -1.14 -5.50 7.51
N GLU A 239 -0.21 -6.22 6.88
CA GLU A 239 -0.48 -7.21 5.83
C GLU A 239 -0.01 -8.60 6.27
N VAL A 240 -0.70 -9.15 7.28
CA VAL A 240 -0.43 -10.49 7.83
C VAL A 240 -1.74 -11.26 7.89
N GLY A 241 -1.82 -12.33 7.10
CA GLY A 241 -3.00 -13.20 7.07
C GLY A 241 -3.19 -14.01 8.35
N GLY A 242 -4.32 -14.69 8.44
CA GLY A 242 -4.72 -15.47 9.61
C GLY A 242 -6.23 -15.44 9.78
N ASP A 243 -6.74 -16.28 10.67
CA ASP A 243 -8.15 -16.26 11.04
C ASP A 243 -8.50 -15.05 11.91
N ARG A 244 -9.79 -14.93 12.26
CA ARG A 244 -10.30 -13.80 13.04
C ARG A 244 -9.61 -13.62 14.39
N GLU A 245 -9.30 -14.71 15.10
CA GLU A 245 -8.58 -14.63 16.38
C GLU A 245 -7.15 -14.12 16.18
N THR A 246 -6.49 -14.58 15.12
CA THR A 246 -5.17 -14.08 14.71
C THR A 246 -5.22 -12.58 14.41
N GLN A 247 -6.25 -12.10 13.71
CA GLN A 247 -6.41 -10.68 13.41
C GLN A 247 -6.62 -9.84 14.68
N ILE A 248 -7.30 -10.35 15.69
CA ILE A 248 -7.46 -9.66 16.98
C ILE A 248 -6.12 -9.60 17.75
N ASP A 249 -5.36 -10.70 17.79
CA ASP A 249 -4.02 -10.73 18.39
C ASP A 249 -3.06 -9.76 17.68
N LEU A 250 -3.08 -9.72 16.34
CA LEU A 250 -2.26 -8.81 15.56
C LEU A 250 -2.54 -7.34 15.89
N ALA A 251 -3.79 -6.97 16.20
CA ALA A 251 -4.11 -5.62 16.62
C ALA A 251 -3.41 -5.24 17.94
N ASP A 252 -3.37 -6.16 18.91
CA ASP A 252 -2.65 -5.96 20.17
C ASP A 252 -1.15 -5.81 19.95
N ARG A 253 -0.59 -6.57 19.02
CA ARG A 253 0.82 -6.47 18.63
C ARG A 253 1.13 -5.16 17.93
N MET A 254 0.25 -4.69 17.04
CA MET A 254 0.40 -3.38 16.41
C MET A 254 0.38 -2.26 17.45
N ARG A 255 -0.49 -2.31 18.46
CA ARG A 255 -0.49 -1.33 19.56
C ARG A 255 0.84 -1.29 20.32
N LYS A 256 1.44 -2.46 20.56
CA LYS A 256 2.79 -2.55 21.14
C LYS A 256 3.81 -1.91 20.22
N ILE A 257 3.83 -2.27 18.94
CA ILE A 257 4.76 -1.71 17.94
C ILE A 257 4.66 -0.19 17.92
N VAL A 258 3.47 0.40 17.70
CA VAL A 258 3.32 1.86 17.57
C VAL A 258 3.67 2.64 18.85
N SER A 259 3.71 1.96 20.00
CA SER A 259 4.09 2.54 21.30
C SER A 259 5.60 2.58 21.56
N MET A 260 6.39 1.80 20.80
CA MET A 260 7.86 1.86 20.81
C MET A 260 8.33 3.12 20.10
#